data_AF-A0A8H4SQU2-F1
#
_entry.id   AF-A0A8H4SQU2-F1
#
_cell.length_a   1.000
_cell.length_b   1.000
_cell.length_c   1.000
_cell.angle_alpha   90.00
_cell.angle_beta   90.00
_cell.angle_gamma   90.00
#
_symmetry.space_group_name_H-M   'P 1'
#
loop_
_entity.id
_entity.type
_entity.pdbx_description
1 polymer ?
#
loop_
_entity_poly.entity_id
_entity_poly.type
_entity_poly.pdbx_seq_one_letter_code
_entity_poly.pdbx_strand_id
1 'polypeptide(L)'
;MHPKLNLVIVEGGSHSINQYKKLMLNRIDWTENSGPGPQREGGSGNRESSTSWLNPEDENGELRDLGSNTCTLLWEGQQKSRAFRKWLGARVCETDGAAKETLARAKMENFWVLAKTYKPAAF
;
A
#
# COMPACT_ATOMS: atom_id res chain seq x y z
N MET A 1 -4.95 -0.57 4.07
CA MET A 1 -5.86 0.13 3.17
C MET A 1 -6.58 1.17 3.98
N HIS A 2 -6.10 2.39 3.89
CA HIS A 2 -6.64 3.55 4.58
C HIS A 2 -7.03 4.59 3.51
N PRO A 3 -8.18 5.26 3.64
CA PRO A 3 -8.79 6.01 2.54
C PRO A 3 -7.92 7.15 1.98
N LYS A 4 -7.04 7.73 2.81
CA LYS A 4 -6.19 8.88 2.41
C LYS A 4 -4.75 8.51 2.06
N LEU A 5 -4.27 7.36 2.52
CA LEU A 5 -2.85 7.02 2.47
C LEU A 5 -2.70 5.51 2.66
N ASN A 6 -1.98 4.86 1.75
CA ASN A 6 -1.63 3.45 1.89
C ASN A 6 -0.14 3.32 2.19
N LEU A 7 0.18 2.53 3.21
CA LEU A 7 1.56 2.22 3.56
C LEU A 7 1.88 0.77 3.16
N VAL A 8 2.93 0.60 2.37
CA VAL A 8 3.46 -0.71 1.97
C VAL A 8 4.82 -0.90 2.64
N ILE A 9 4.96 -1.96 3.43
CA ILE A 9 6.23 -2.33 4.07
C ILE A 9 6.65 -3.68 3.50
N VAL A 10 7.91 -3.78 3.06
CA VAL A 10 8.47 -4.98 2.46
C VAL A 10 9.80 -5.31 3.12
N GLU A 11 9.95 -6.56 3.55
CA GLU A 11 11.19 -7.09 4.10
C GLU A 11 11.64 -8.31 3.27
N GLY A 12 12.93 -8.39 2.97
CA GLY A 12 13.45 -9.46 2.12
C GLY A 12 14.94 -9.34 1.85
N GLY A 13 15.46 -10.25 1.02
CA GLY A 13 16.83 -10.17 0.52
C GLY A 13 16.99 -9.02 -0.48
N SER A 14 18.22 -8.50 -0.60
CA SER A 14 18.55 -7.36 -1.46
C SER A 14 18.08 -7.51 -2.91
N HIS A 15 18.24 -8.71 -3.49
CA HIS A 15 17.79 -9.00 -4.85
C HIS A 15 16.27 -8.81 -5.02
N SER A 16 15.47 -9.40 -4.12
CA SER A 16 14.00 -9.31 -4.17
C SER A 16 13.52 -7.88 -3.88
N ILE A 17 14.14 -7.18 -2.93
CA ILE A 17 13.81 -5.78 -2.62
C ILE A 17 14.10 -4.87 -3.82
N ASN A 18 15.22 -5.05 -4.51
CA ASN A 18 15.54 -4.26 -5.70
C ASN A 18 14.52 -4.49 -6.83
N GLN A 19 14.08 -5.73 -7.04
CA GLN A 19 13.04 -6.02 -8.03
C GLN A 19 11.69 -5.39 -7.63
N TYR A 20 11.32 -5.48 -6.35
CA TYR A 20 10.07 -4.90 -5.86
C TYR A 20 10.09 -3.37 -5.93
N LYS A 21 11.22 -2.74 -5.61
CA LYS A 21 11.42 -1.29 -5.76
C LYS A 21 11.25 -0.85 -7.21
N LYS A 22 11.86 -1.55 -8.17
CA LYS A 22 11.66 -1.28 -9.61
C LYS A 22 10.20 -1.47 -10.03
N LEU A 23 9.52 -2.50 -9.51
CA LEU A 23 8.10 -2.71 -9.75
C LEU A 23 7.28 -1.50 -9.28
N MET A 24 7.44 -1.11 -8.01
CA MET A 24 6.64 -0.08 -7.37
C MET A 24 6.93 1.32 -7.92
N LEU A 25 8.18 1.66 -8.20
CA LEU A 25 8.54 3.04 -8.56
C LEU A 25 8.59 3.28 -10.07
N ASN A 26 8.83 2.26 -10.89
CA ASN A 26 9.13 2.46 -12.32
C ASN A 26 8.17 1.72 -13.26
N ARG A 27 7.55 0.61 -12.82
CA ARG A 27 6.77 -0.27 -13.71
C ARG A 27 5.26 -0.12 -13.56
N ILE A 28 4.80 0.21 -12.36
CA ILE A 28 3.38 0.47 -12.11
C ILE A 28 3.10 1.93 -12.42
N ASP A 29 2.17 2.19 -13.34
CA ASP A 29 1.57 3.50 -13.49
C ASP A 29 0.51 3.67 -12.39
N TRP A 30 0.80 4.53 -11.41
CA TRP A 30 -0.11 4.77 -10.30
C TRP A 30 -1.26 5.70 -10.65
N THR A 31 -1.20 6.36 -11.81
CA THR A 31 -2.24 7.26 -12.31
C THR A 31 -3.28 6.55 -13.18
N GLU A 32 -2.97 5.33 -13.61
CA GLU A 32 -3.86 4.50 -14.40
C GLU A 32 -4.90 3.81 -13.51
N ASN A 33 -6.18 4.14 -13.70
CA ASN A 33 -7.28 3.32 -13.21
C ASN A 33 -7.74 2.38 -14.33
N SER A 34 -7.10 1.21 -14.45
CA SER A 34 -7.63 0.14 -15.28
C SER A 34 -8.92 -0.34 -14.61
N GLY A 35 -10.08 -0.05 -15.22
CA GLY A 35 -11.38 -0.54 -14.76
C GLY A 35 -11.38 -2.05 -14.52
N PRO A 36 -12.42 -2.62 -13.88
CA PRO A 36 -12.40 -4.00 -13.39
C PRO A 36 -11.92 -4.97 -14.48
N GLY A 37 -10.64 -5.36 -14.39
CA GLY A 37 -10.04 -6.25 -15.37
C GLY A 37 -10.76 -7.59 -15.33
N PRO A 38 -10.73 -8.38 -16.43
CA PRO A 38 -11.34 -9.70 -16.43
C PRO A 38 -10.77 -10.49 -15.25
N GLN A 39 -11.66 -10.91 -14.36
CA GLN A 39 -11.35 -11.57 -13.11
C GLN A 39 -10.38 -12.73 -13.35
N ARG A 40 -9.08 -12.50 -13.10
CA ARG A 40 -8.10 -13.59 -13.09
C ARG A 40 -8.36 -14.39 -11.83
N GLU A 41 -8.88 -15.61 -11.97
CA GLU A 41 -9.29 -16.55 -10.92
C GLU A 41 -8.17 -17.01 -9.94
N GLY A 42 -7.06 -16.29 -9.81
CA GLY A 42 -5.90 -16.70 -8.98
C GLY A 42 -5.71 -15.93 -7.68
N GLY A 43 -6.52 -14.91 -7.39
CA GLY A 43 -6.34 -14.02 -6.23
C GLY A 43 -7.38 -14.21 -5.13
N SER A 44 -7.47 -15.41 -4.54
CA SER A 44 -8.27 -15.59 -3.33
C SER A 44 -7.56 -14.91 -2.14
N GLY A 45 -8.16 -13.83 -1.64
CA GLY A 45 -7.56 -13.08 -0.55
C GLY A 45 -8.45 -11.96 0.00
N ASN A 46 -9.50 -12.36 0.71
CA ASN A 46 -10.29 -11.54 1.62
C ASN A 46 -11.33 -10.58 0.99
N ARG A 47 -12.50 -11.15 0.65
CA ARG A 47 -13.75 -10.43 0.36
C ARG A 47 -14.42 -9.99 1.67
N GLU A 48 -13.67 -9.34 2.57
CA GLU A 48 -14.22 -8.73 3.79
C GLU A 48 -14.62 -7.28 3.47
N SER A 49 -15.93 -7.05 3.43
CA SER A 49 -16.64 -5.76 3.38
C SER A 49 -16.05 -4.70 2.44
N SER A 50 -16.60 -4.63 1.22
CA SER A 50 -16.32 -3.60 0.22
C SER A 50 -16.58 -2.21 0.77
N THR A 51 -15.59 -1.63 1.43
CA THR A 51 -15.64 -0.24 1.84
C THR A 51 -15.63 0.62 0.58
N SER A 52 -16.53 1.60 0.48
CA SER A 52 -16.82 2.32 -0.77
C SER A 52 -15.56 2.85 -1.49
N TRP A 53 -14.54 3.28 -0.74
CA TRP A 53 -13.28 3.79 -1.30
C TRP A 53 -12.33 2.73 -1.86
N LEU A 54 -12.65 1.44 -1.73
CA LEU A 54 -11.91 0.34 -2.35
C LEU A 54 -12.50 -0.07 -3.70
N ASN A 55 -13.69 0.43 -4.04
CA ASN A 55 -14.29 0.16 -5.34
C ASN A 55 -13.57 0.98 -6.42
N PRO A 56 -13.31 0.38 -7.60
CA PRO A 56 -12.67 1.08 -8.72
C PRO A 56 -13.56 2.18 -9.33
N GLU A 57 -14.87 2.07 -9.08
CA GLU A 57 -15.90 2.98 -9.57
C GLU A 57 -16.34 3.95 -8.46
N ASP A 58 -16.72 5.14 -8.86
CA ASP A 58 -17.39 6.14 -8.03
C ASP A 58 -18.90 5.88 -7.95
N GLU A 59 -19.62 6.67 -7.15
CA GLU A 59 -21.08 6.55 -6.96
C GLU A 59 -21.86 6.74 -8.27
N ASN A 60 -21.25 7.37 -9.27
CA ASN A 60 -21.81 7.60 -10.61
C ASN A 60 -21.52 6.46 -11.60
N GLY A 61 -20.79 5.41 -11.20
CA GLY A 61 -20.39 4.30 -12.09
C GLY A 61 -19.21 4.60 -13.00
N GLU A 62 -18.59 5.78 -12.87
CA GLU A 62 -17.37 6.14 -13.58
C GLU A 62 -16.12 5.67 -12.82
N LEU A 63 -15.03 5.42 -13.55
CA LEU A 63 -13.75 5.05 -12.95
C LEU A 63 -13.18 6.21 -12.13
N ARG A 64 -12.76 5.93 -10.89
CA ARG A 64 -12.07 6.88 -10.03
C ARG A 64 -10.86 7.51 -10.72
N ASP A 65 -10.76 8.82 -10.63
CA ASP A 65 -9.57 9.53 -11.10
C ASP A 65 -8.38 9.29 -10.15
N LEU A 66 -7.32 8.69 -10.69
CA LEU A 66 -6.06 8.45 -9.99
C LEU A 66 -4.95 9.39 -10.48
N GLY A 67 -5.24 10.42 -11.28
CA GLY A 67 -4.24 11.32 -11.87
C GLY A 67 -3.29 11.99 -10.87
N SER A 68 -3.73 12.20 -9.63
CA SER A 68 -2.88 12.74 -8.54
C SER A 68 -2.21 11.67 -7.66
N ASN A 69 -2.45 10.40 -7.94
CA ASN A 69 -1.95 9.30 -7.13
C ASN A 69 -0.47 9.05 -7.43
N THR A 70 0.31 8.82 -6.37
CA THR A 70 1.76 8.63 -6.48
C THR A 70 2.23 7.56 -5.52
N CYS A 71 3.35 6.92 -5.86
CA CYS A 71 4.06 6.02 -4.96
C CYS A 71 5.45 6.57 -4.71
N THR A 72 5.83 6.68 -3.43
CA THR A 72 7.13 7.24 -3.05
C THR A 72 7.81 6.35 -2.02
N LEU A 73 9.13 6.19 -2.16
CA LEU A 73 9.95 5.50 -1.19
C LEU A 73 10.18 6.40 0.03
N LEU A 74 9.59 6.04 1.17
CA LEU A 74 9.73 6.79 2.42
C LEU A 74 11.03 6.47 3.16
N TRP A 75 11.42 5.20 3.18
CA TRP A 75 12.59 4.72 3.90
C TRP A 75 13.09 3.40 3.31
N GLU A 76 14.41 3.22 3.32
CA GLU A 76 15.09 2.00 2.93
C GLU A 76 16.27 1.75 3.89
N GLY A 77 16.42 0.52 4.35
CA GLY A 77 17.50 0.16 5.25
C GLY A 77 17.52 -1.33 5.60
N GLN A 78 18.48 -1.70 6.44
CA GLN A 78 18.67 -3.06 6.90
C GLN A 78 18.18 -3.21 8.35
N GLN A 79 17.66 -4.39 8.66
CA GLN A 79 17.22 -4.74 10.01
C GLN A 79 17.87 -6.06 10.44
N LYS A 80 18.25 -6.17 11.71
CA LYS A 80 18.97 -7.34 12.25
C LYS A 80 18.13 -8.63 12.17
N SER A 81 16.82 -8.51 12.37
CA SER A 81 15.88 -9.63 12.37
C SER A 81 14.61 -9.26 11.62
N ARG A 82 14.08 -10.21 10.86
CA ARG A 82 12.80 -10.07 10.15
C ARG A 82 11.66 -9.82 11.15
N ALA A 83 10.89 -8.74 10.96
CA ALA A 83 9.71 -8.45 11.76
C ALA A 83 8.46 -9.12 11.17
N PHE A 84 8.36 -9.23 9.84
CA PHE A 84 7.21 -9.83 9.16
C PHE A 84 7.49 -11.28 8.75
N ARG A 85 6.95 -12.26 9.48
CA ARG A 85 7.16 -13.69 9.20
C ARG A 85 6.53 -14.16 7.88
N LYS A 86 5.42 -13.55 7.48
CA LYS A 86 4.66 -13.81 6.25
C LYS A 86 4.08 -12.52 5.71
N TRP A 87 3.72 -12.53 4.43
CA TRP A 87 2.91 -11.46 3.86
C TRP A 87 1.56 -11.40 4.59
N LEU A 88 1.24 -10.25 5.18
CA LEU A 88 0.01 -10.07 5.95
C LEU A 88 -1.19 -9.71 5.06
N GLY A 89 -0.98 -9.50 3.76
CA GLY A 89 -2.02 -9.06 2.85
C GLY A 89 -2.42 -7.61 3.07
N ALA A 90 -3.42 -7.17 2.31
CA ALA A 90 -4.05 -5.88 2.50
C ALA A 90 -4.90 -5.91 3.79
N ARG A 91 -4.55 -5.05 4.76
CA ARG A 91 -5.34 -4.87 6.00
C ARG A 91 -6.15 -3.60 5.87
N VAL A 92 -7.48 -3.68 5.95
CA VAL A 92 -8.32 -2.48 5.94
C VAL A 92 -8.15 -1.76 7.28
N CYS A 93 -7.86 -0.47 7.22
CA CYS A 93 -7.59 0.38 8.38
C CYS A 93 -8.26 1.72 8.15
N GLU A 94 -9.47 1.91 8.67
CA GLU A 94 -10.24 3.14 8.43
C GLU A 94 -9.66 4.34 9.19
N THR A 95 -8.99 4.07 10.31
CA THR A 95 -8.43 5.09 11.19
C THR A 95 -6.91 4.96 11.31
N ASP A 96 -6.24 6.08 11.60
CA ASP A 96 -4.81 6.11 11.92
C ASP A 96 -4.49 5.21 13.13
N GLY A 97 -5.43 5.06 14.08
CA GLY A 97 -5.30 4.17 15.23
C GLY A 97 -5.24 2.70 14.81
N ALA A 98 -6.16 2.25 13.95
CA ALA A 98 -6.18 0.88 13.44
C ALA A 98 -4.92 0.54 12.62
N ALA A 99 -4.40 1.51 11.86
CA ALA A 99 -3.15 1.36 11.12
C ALA A 99 -1.95 1.16 12.06
N LYS A 100 -1.84 1.99 13.12
CA LYS A 100 -0.80 1.85 14.14
C LYS A 100 -0.91 0.52 14.89
N GLU A 101 -2.10 0.12 15.29
CA GLU A 101 -2.34 -1.15 15.98
C GLU A 101 -1.93 -2.36 15.11
N THR A 102 -2.22 -2.31 13.81
CA THR A 102 -1.81 -3.35 12.86
C THR A 102 -0.28 -3.48 12.78
N LEU A 103 0.44 -2.36 12.86
CA LEU A 103 1.91 -2.32 12.83
C LEU A 103 2.57 -2.61 14.18
N ALA A 104 1.85 -2.43 15.29
CA ALA A 104 2.38 -2.61 16.64
C ALA A 104 2.91 -4.02 16.90
N ARG A 105 2.29 -5.03 16.29
CA ARG A 105 2.76 -6.43 16.36
C ARG A 105 4.17 -6.61 15.79
N ALA A 106 4.54 -5.79 14.80
CA ALA A 106 5.86 -5.80 14.17
C ALA A 106 6.81 -4.73 14.75
N LYS A 107 6.35 -3.90 15.69
CA LYS A 107 7.07 -2.73 16.23
C LYS A 107 7.46 -1.72 15.13
N MET A 108 6.53 -1.49 14.20
CA MET A 108 6.72 -0.66 13.00
C MET A 108 5.82 0.58 12.95
N GLU A 109 5.26 1.00 14.08
CA GLU A 109 4.33 2.13 14.17
C GLU A 109 4.99 3.46 13.75
N ASN A 110 6.30 3.57 13.95
CA ASN A 110 7.11 4.71 13.54
C ASN A 110 7.03 4.95 12.02
N PHE A 111 6.88 3.90 11.20
CA PHE A 111 6.75 4.05 9.75
C PHE A 111 5.42 4.69 9.36
N TRP A 112 4.34 4.43 10.12
CA TRP A 112 3.06 5.13 9.91
C TRP A 112 3.18 6.61 10.24
N VAL A 113 3.85 6.95 11.34
CA VAL A 113 4.11 8.35 11.71
C VAL A 113 4.94 9.03 10.63
N LEU A 114 6.03 8.39 10.17
CA LEU A 114 6.87 8.90 9.09
C LEU A 114 6.06 9.18 7.83
N ALA A 115 5.24 8.21 7.40
CA ALA A 115 4.40 8.32 6.21
C ALA A 115 3.42 9.49 6.29
N LYS A 116 2.82 9.73 7.47
CA LYS A 116 1.89 10.85 7.70
C LYS A 116 2.57 12.22 7.71
N THR A 117 3.81 12.28 8.19
CA THR A 117 4.59 13.52 8.24
C THR A 117 5.37 13.81 6.96
N TYR A 118 5.46 12.82 6.07
CA TYR A 118 6.22 12.94 4.83
C TYR A 118 5.63 14.04 3.95
N LYS A 119 6.49 14.96 3.55
CA LYS A 119 6.20 15.95 2.52
C LYS A 119 7.12 15.64 1.34
N PRO A 120 6.59 15.51 0.11
CA PRO A 120 7.43 15.41 -1.07
C PRO A 120 8.39 16.60 -1.07
N ALA A 121 9.66 16.38 -1.34
CA ALA A 121 10.58 17.47 -1.58
C ALA A 121 10.05 18.27 -2.78
N ALA A 122 9.67 19.53 -2.55
CA ALA A 122 9.36 20.45 -3.62
C ALA A 122 10.69 20.78 -4.31
N PHE A 123 10.84 20.34 -5.56
CA PHE A 123 11.91 20.77 -6.45
C PHE A 123 11.36 21.83 -7.40
#